data_AF-A0A5B7BQP3-F1
#
_entry.id   AF-A0A5B7BQP3-F1
#
_cell.length_a   1.000
_cell.length_b   1.000
_cell.length_c   1.000
_cell.angle_alpha   90.00
_cell.angle_beta   90.00
_cell.angle_gamma   90.00
#
_symmetry.space_group_name_H-M   'P 1'
#
loop_
_entity.id
_entity.type
_entity.pdbx_description
1 polymer ?
#
loop_
_entity_poly.entity_id
_entity_poly.type
_entity_poly.pdbx_seq_one_letter_code
_entity_poly.pdbx_strand_id
1 'polypeptide(L)'
;RPIGVDGGAQLYTILELCRAFDRIFKEHLDGGRAGGDRIYGVFDNQLPAALKKLPLDRHLSQNNVRKVISEADGYQPHLIAPEQGYRRLIDGSLGYFKGPAEASVDAVHFVLKELVR
;
A
#
# COMPACT_ATOMS: atom_id res chain seq x y z
N ARG A 1 -25.66 -25.14 -48.03
CA ARG A 1 -25.89 -23.76 -47.54
C ARG A 1 -25.10 -23.63 -46.25
N PRO A 2 -24.08 -22.76 -46.15
CA PRO A 2 -23.42 -22.58 -44.88
C PRO A 2 -24.36 -21.76 -43.99
N ILE A 3 -24.66 -22.26 -42.80
CA ILE A 3 -25.15 -21.42 -41.71
C ILE A 3 -23.90 -20.63 -41.30
N GLY A 4 -23.77 -19.42 -41.84
CA GLY A 4 -22.76 -18.48 -41.37
C GLY A 4 -23.00 -18.30 -39.88
N VAL A 5 -22.05 -18.76 -39.07
CA VAL A 5 -22.00 -18.46 -37.65
C VAL A 5 -22.03 -16.93 -37.56
N ASP A 6 -23.08 -16.40 -36.95
CA ASP A 6 -23.37 -14.97 -36.89
C ASP A 6 -22.33 -14.28 -35.99
N GLY A 7 -21.16 -13.98 -36.58
CA GLY A 7 -20.04 -13.35 -35.88
C GLY A 7 -20.43 -12.00 -35.28
N GLY A 8 -21.46 -11.33 -35.84
CA GLY A 8 -22.03 -10.11 -35.28
C GLY A 8 -22.74 -10.36 -33.95
N ALA A 9 -23.59 -11.39 -33.88
CA ALA A 9 -24.26 -11.79 -32.63
C ALA A 9 -23.25 -12.25 -31.55
N GLN A 10 -22.20 -12.97 -31.94
CA GLN A 10 -21.13 -13.38 -31.02
C GLN A 10 -20.35 -12.18 -30.47
N LEU A 11 -19.97 -11.22 -31.32
CA LEU A 11 -19.31 -9.99 -30.89
C LEU A 11 -20.19 -9.19 -29.94
N TYR A 12 -21.48 -9.05 -30.26
CA TYR A 12 -22.43 -8.35 -29.39
C TYR A 12 -22.51 -9.00 -28.00
N THR A 13 -22.58 -10.33 -27.95
CA THR A 13 -22.61 -11.10 -26.69
C THR A 13 -21.35 -10.87 -25.86
N ILE A 14 -20.16 -10.89 -26.48
CA ILE A 14 -18.89 -10.61 -25.78
C ILE A 14 -18.90 -9.19 -25.20
N LEU A 15 -19.33 -8.20 -25.97
CA LEU A 15 -19.39 -6.81 -25.51
C LEU A 15 -20.38 -6.62 -24.35
N GLU A 16 -21.51 -7.30 -24.37
CA GLU A 16 -22.47 -7.28 -23.26
C GLU A 16 -21.87 -7.89 -21.99
N LEU A 17 -21.19 -9.03 -22.09
CA LEU A 17 -20.51 -9.65 -20.94
C LEU A 17 -19.42 -8.74 -20.36
N CYS A 18 -18.63 -8.08 -21.22
CA CYS A 18 -17.62 -7.11 -20.77
C CYS A 18 -18.25 -5.93 -20.01
N ARG A 19 -19.36 -5.37 -20.52
CA ARG A 19 -20.08 -4.26 -19.84
C ARG A 19 -20.70 -4.71 -18.53
N ALA A 20 -21.26 -5.92 -18.49
CA ALA A 20 -21.84 -6.48 -17.27
C ALA A 20 -20.78 -6.68 -16.19
N PHE A 21 -19.61 -7.22 -16.56
CA PHE A 21 -18.48 -7.35 -15.66
C PHE A 21 -18.03 -5.99 -15.11
N ASP A 22 -17.79 -5.01 -15.99
CA ASP A 22 -17.34 -3.66 -15.59
C ASP A 22 -18.31 -3.01 -14.59
N ARG A 23 -19.61 -3.06 -14.87
CA ARG A 23 -20.65 -2.55 -13.96
C ARG A 23 -20.62 -3.24 -12.60
N ILE A 24 -20.63 -4.58 -12.59
CA ILE A 24 -20.66 -5.36 -11.34
C ILE A 24 -19.39 -5.12 -10.53
N PHE A 25 -18.23 -5.13 -11.17
CA PHE A 25 -16.95 -4.88 -10.51
C PHE A 25 -16.92 -3.48 -9.89
N LYS A 26 -17.36 -2.46 -10.62
CA LYS A 26 -17.47 -1.09 -10.12
C LYS A 26 -18.43 -0.98 -8.94
N GLU A 27 -19.60 -1.61 -9.00
CA GLU A 27 -20.56 -1.64 -7.88
C GLU A 27 -19.96 -2.26 -6.60
N HIS A 28 -19.10 -3.27 -6.72
CA HIS A 28 -18.41 -3.84 -5.55
C HIS A 28 -17.37 -2.90 -4.95
N LEU A 29 -16.70 -2.10 -5.78
CA LEU A 29 -15.68 -1.13 -5.34
C LEU A 29 -16.30 0.11 -4.72
N ASP A 30 -17.35 0.64 -5.34
CA ASP A 30 -18.03 1.88 -4.92
C ASP A 30 -18.90 1.69 -3.65
N GLY A 31 -18.85 0.52 -3.01
CA GLY A 31 -19.53 0.25 -1.73
C GLY A 31 -20.97 -0.27 -1.86
N GLY A 32 -21.44 -0.59 -3.07
CA GLY A 32 -22.72 -1.28 -3.26
C GLY A 32 -22.73 -2.72 -2.71
N ARG A 33 -21.54 -3.26 -2.38
CA ARG A 33 -21.29 -4.56 -1.75
C ARG A 33 -20.03 -4.47 -0.87
N ALA A 34 -19.75 -5.51 -0.07
CA ALA A 34 -18.67 -5.54 0.94
C ALA A 34 -17.22 -5.40 0.41
N GLY A 35 -16.98 -5.25 -0.89
CA GLY A 35 -15.65 -5.15 -1.48
C GLY A 35 -14.91 -3.86 -1.11
N GLY A 36 -15.55 -2.71 -1.38
CA GLY A 36 -15.03 -1.38 -1.03
C GLY A 36 -14.80 -1.24 0.47
N ASP A 37 -15.75 -1.69 1.30
CA ASP A 37 -15.64 -1.65 2.76
C ASP A 37 -14.40 -2.37 3.30
N ARG A 38 -14.01 -3.50 2.68
CA ARG A 38 -12.79 -4.22 3.04
C ARG A 38 -11.53 -3.42 2.71
N ILE A 39 -11.52 -2.68 1.60
CA ILE A 39 -10.41 -1.80 1.22
C ILE A 39 -10.32 -0.63 2.21
N TYR A 40 -11.45 0.00 2.57
CA TYR A 40 -11.48 1.00 3.64
C TYR A 40 -10.95 0.42 4.96
N GLY A 41 -11.34 -0.81 5.30
CA GLY A 41 -10.81 -1.51 6.47
C GLY A 41 -9.28 -1.63 6.51
N VAL A 42 -8.62 -1.80 5.35
CA VAL A 42 -7.16 -1.81 5.26
C VAL A 42 -6.57 -0.43 5.59
N PHE A 43 -7.06 0.63 4.95
CA PHE A 43 -6.49 1.97 5.09
C PHE A 43 -6.89 2.70 6.37
N ASP A 44 -8.11 2.51 6.86
CA ASP A 44 -8.64 3.22 8.03
C ASP A 44 -8.29 2.53 9.35
N ASN A 45 -8.02 1.21 9.31
CA ASN A 45 -7.76 0.42 10.51
C ASN A 45 -6.40 -0.30 10.49
N GLN A 46 -6.17 -1.17 9.51
CA GLN A 46 -5.00 -2.08 9.53
C GLN A 46 -3.68 -1.32 9.39
N LEU A 47 -3.57 -0.45 8.39
CA LEU A 47 -2.37 0.34 8.15
C LEU A 47 -2.08 1.29 9.34
N PRO A 48 -3.01 2.12 9.83
CA PRO A 48 -2.77 2.95 11.01
C PRO A 48 -2.36 2.15 12.25
N ALA A 49 -2.96 0.98 12.47
CA ALA A 49 -2.59 0.10 13.58
C ALA A 49 -1.16 -0.45 13.42
N ALA A 50 -0.75 -0.82 12.21
CA ALA A 50 0.60 -1.28 11.92
C ALA A 50 1.63 -0.14 12.10
N LEU A 51 1.31 1.08 11.64
CA LEU A 51 2.17 2.26 11.81
C LEU A 51 2.38 2.61 13.29
N LYS A 52 1.33 2.54 14.12
CA LYS A 52 1.43 2.77 15.58
C LYS A 52 2.30 1.73 16.31
N LYS A 53 2.50 0.54 15.73
CA LYS A 53 3.33 -0.53 16.29
C LYS A 53 4.79 -0.45 15.88
N LEU A 54 5.16 0.50 15.02
CA LEU A 54 6.55 0.65 14.59
C LEU A 54 7.45 1.00 15.78
N PRO A 55 8.67 0.43 15.87
CA PRO A 55 9.57 0.64 17.01
C PRO A 55 10.32 1.97 16.92
N LEU A 56 9.65 3.06 16.50
CA LEU A 56 10.26 4.37 16.29
C LEU A 56 10.77 4.97 17.60
N ASP A 57 10.08 4.77 18.74
CA ASP A 57 10.55 5.25 20.04
C ASP A 57 11.91 4.64 20.43
N ARG A 58 12.11 3.36 20.11
CA ARG A 58 13.39 2.68 20.34
C ARG A 58 14.45 3.19 19.37
N HIS A 59 14.11 3.29 18.09
CA HIS A 59 15.02 3.75 17.03
C HIS A 59 15.46 5.21 17.25
N LEU A 60 14.57 6.07 17.68
CA LEU A 60 14.80 7.50 17.94
C LEU A 60 15.09 7.80 19.42
N SER A 61 15.35 6.77 20.22
CA SER A 61 15.78 6.96 21.62
C SER A 61 17.06 7.79 21.69
N GLN A 62 17.20 8.64 22.73
CA GLN A 62 18.38 9.50 22.89
C GLN A 62 19.71 8.73 22.81
N ASN A 63 19.75 7.51 23.35
CA ASN A 63 20.92 6.65 23.30
C ASN A 63 21.28 6.26 21.87
N ASN A 64 20.30 5.83 21.07
CA ASN A 64 20.53 5.44 19.69
C ASN A 64 20.87 6.66 18.81
N VAL A 65 20.15 7.78 19.00
CA VAL A 65 20.43 9.03 18.28
C VAL A 65 21.86 9.51 18.53
N ARG A 66 22.30 9.55 19.80
CA ARG A 66 23.68 9.93 20.15
C ARG A 66 24.69 9.00 19.49
N LYS A 67 24.43 7.68 19.51
CA LYS A 67 25.30 6.69 18.85
C LYS A 67 25.41 6.96 17.36
N VAL A 68 24.29 7.05 16.65
CA VAL A 68 24.26 7.23 15.18
C VAL A 68 24.91 8.54 14.76
N ILE A 69 24.64 9.64 15.47
CA ILE A 69 25.25 10.95 15.20
C ILE A 69 26.77 10.89 15.37
N SER A 70 27.25 10.30 16.48
CA SER A 70 28.68 10.17 16.73
C SER A 70 29.38 9.27 15.71
N GLU A 71 28.74 8.21 15.23
CA GLU A 71 29.28 7.28 14.22
C GLU A 71 29.26 7.83 12.79
N ALA A 72 28.35 8.76 12.49
CA ALA A 72 28.17 9.28 11.13
C ALA A 72 29.07 10.47 10.82
N ASP A 73 29.11 11.47 11.70
CA ASP A 73 29.79 12.74 11.45
C ASP A 73 30.95 12.98 12.43
N GLY A 74 30.97 12.30 13.57
CA GLY A 74 31.72 12.75 14.74
C GLY A 74 31.08 14.00 15.34
N TYR A 75 30.65 13.96 16.59
CA TYR A 75 29.94 15.10 17.18
C TYR A 75 30.88 16.28 17.46
N GLN A 76 30.80 17.35 16.65
CA GLN A 76 31.45 18.64 16.91
C GLN A 76 30.40 19.75 17.11
N PRO A 77 30.01 20.04 18.36
CA PRO A 77 28.87 20.91 18.69
C PRO A 77 28.98 22.37 18.23
N HIS A 78 30.14 22.81 17.73
CA HIS A 78 30.43 24.23 17.50
C HIS A 78 30.85 24.57 16.07
N LEU A 79 30.85 23.59 15.15
CA LEU A 79 31.42 23.80 13.81
C LEU A 79 30.44 23.44 12.68
N ILE A 80 29.77 22.28 12.74
CA ILE A 80 28.94 21.78 11.65
C ILE A 80 27.79 20.94 12.23
N ALA A 81 26.58 21.08 11.68
CA ALA A 81 25.44 20.24 12.04
C ALA A 81 25.68 18.78 11.58
N PRO A 82 25.28 17.76 12.35
CA PRO A 82 25.49 16.35 12.00
C PRO A 82 24.49 15.86 10.94
N GLU A 83 24.61 16.41 9.73
CA GLU A 83 23.72 16.17 8.58
C GLU A 83 23.65 14.69 8.18
N GLN A 84 24.77 13.95 8.22
CA GLN A 84 24.75 12.52 7.87
C GLN A 84 24.08 11.70 8.96
N GLY A 85 24.26 12.06 10.23
CA GLY A 85 23.55 11.48 11.36
C GLY A 85 22.03 11.64 11.21
N TYR A 86 21.58 12.86 10.90
CA TYR A 86 20.16 13.13 10.64
C TYR A 86 19.64 12.32 9.44
N ARG A 87 20.36 12.32 8.32
CA ARG A 87 19.96 11.57 7.12
C ARG A 87 19.84 10.08 7.42
N ARG A 88 20.82 9.47 8.11
CA ARG A 88 20.76 8.05 8.51
C ARG A 88 19.59 7.75 9.44
N LEU A 89 19.29 8.63 10.40
CA LEU A 89 18.16 8.46 11.31
C LEU A 89 16.82 8.51 10.56
N ILE A 90 16.67 9.46 9.63
CA ILE A 90 15.48 9.61 8.79
C ILE A 90 15.34 8.40 7.87
N ASP A 91 16.38 8.03 7.14
CA ASP A 91 16.35 6.88 6.21
C ASP A 91 16.03 5.58 6.95
N GLY A 92 16.64 5.36 8.11
CA GLY A 92 16.33 4.22 8.97
C GLY A 92 14.88 4.24 9.46
N SER A 93 14.34 5.41 9.76
CA SER A 93 12.92 5.57 10.16
C SER A 93 11.98 5.26 9.00
N LEU A 94 12.26 5.80 7.81
CA LEU A 94 11.50 5.55 6.58
C LEU A 94 11.48 4.05 6.22
N GLY A 95 12.58 3.34 6.47
CA GLY A 95 12.66 1.89 6.26
C GLY A 95 11.59 1.09 7.01
N TYR A 96 11.18 1.51 8.20
CA TYR A 96 10.14 0.82 8.97
C TYR A 96 8.75 0.89 8.35
N PHE A 97 8.47 1.92 7.53
CA PHE A 97 7.17 2.08 6.88
C PHE A 97 6.97 1.11 5.71
N LYS A 98 8.06 0.56 5.16
CA LYS A 98 8.01 -0.33 4.00
C LYS A 98 7.15 -1.57 4.24
N GLY A 99 7.35 -2.25 5.38
CA GLY A 99 6.60 -3.47 5.71
C GLY A 99 5.08 -3.25 5.78
N PRO A 100 4.58 -2.29 6.60
CA PRO A 100 3.16 -1.94 6.63
C PRO A 100 2.60 -1.52 5.26
N ALA A 101 3.38 -0.80 4.45
CA ALA A 101 2.95 -0.37 3.13
C ALA A 101 2.78 -1.57 2.17
N GLU A 102 3.77 -2.48 2.11
CA GLU A 102 3.70 -3.70 1.31
C GLU A 102 2.53 -4.58 1.74
N ALA A 103 2.36 -4.81 3.05
CA ALA A 103 1.23 -5.58 3.58
C ALA A 103 -0.14 -4.98 3.22
N SER A 104 -0.25 -3.65 3.17
CA SER A 104 -1.48 -2.97 2.77
C SER A 104 -1.78 -3.17 1.28
N VAL A 105 -0.76 -3.09 0.42
CA VAL A 105 -0.90 -3.37 -1.01
C VAL A 105 -1.32 -4.82 -1.24
N ASP A 106 -0.68 -5.77 -0.56
CA ASP A 106 -1.02 -7.19 -0.67
C ASP A 106 -2.46 -7.48 -0.21
N ALA A 107 -2.89 -6.85 0.89
CA ALA A 107 -4.26 -6.99 1.39
C ALA A 107 -5.29 -6.45 0.38
N VAL A 108 -5.06 -5.27 -0.19
CA VAL A 108 -5.94 -4.70 -1.23
C VAL A 108 -5.93 -5.58 -2.48
N HIS A 109 -4.77 -6.05 -2.92
CA HIS A 109 -4.65 -6.95 -4.07
C HIS A 109 -5.45 -8.24 -3.86
N PHE A 110 -5.39 -8.82 -2.66
CA PHE A 110 -6.19 -9.99 -2.31
C PHE A 110 -7.68 -9.71 -2.41
N VAL A 111 -8.17 -8.59 -1.84
CA VAL A 111 -9.58 -8.20 -1.95
C VAL A 111 -9.99 -8.06 -3.42
N LEU A 112 -9.22 -7.35 -4.23
CA LEU A 112 -9.52 -7.16 -5.66
C LEU A 112 -9.59 -8.48 -6.42
N LYS A 113 -8.72 -9.45 -6.11
CA LYS A 113 -8.79 -10.80 -6.72
C LYS A 113 -10.01 -11.58 -6.29
N GLU A 114 -10.44 -11.46 -5.04
CA GLU A 114 -11.67 -12.10 -4.56
C GLU A 114 -12.92 -11.53 -5.23
N LEU A 115 -12.93 -10.23 -5.59
CA LEU A 115 -14.07 -9.62 -6.29
C LEU A 115 -14.26 -10.12 -7.72
N VAL A 116 -13.22 -10.68 -8.34
CA VAL A 116 -13.22 -11.16 -9.73
C VAL A 116 -13.36 -12.70 -9.79
N ARG A 117 -13.32 -13.38 -8.65
CA ARG A 117 -13.55 -14.84 -8.55
C ARG A 117 -15.03 -15.17 -8.50
#